data_AF-A0A963JUV8-F1
#
_entry.id   AF-A0A963JUV8-F1
#
_cell.length_a   1.000
_cell.length_b   1.000
_cell.length_c   1.000
_cell.angle_alpha   90.00
_cell.angle_beta   90.00
_cell.angle_gamma   90.00
#
_symmetry.space_group_name_H-M   'P 1'
#
loop_
_entity.id
_entity.type
_entity.pdbx_description
1 polymer ?
#
loop_
_entity_poly.entity_id
_entity_poly.type
_entity_poly.pdbx_seq_one_letter_code
_entity_poly.pdbx_strand_id
1 'polypeptide(L)'
;MKKRTLLHAMALLATSLVVAPAQAQTTPIKFQLDWRFEGPAALFLLPVAKGHFKAAGLDVTVDAGNGSGGAVQRVASGTYDMGFADLAALMEFHANNPDAQNKP
;
A
#
# COMPACT_ATOMS: atom_id res chain seq x y z
N MET A 1 -8.72 -7.44 -56.55
CA MET A 1 -7.61 -6.95 -55.71
C MET A 1 -8.10 -6.08 -54.54
N LYS A 2 -9.00 -5.10 -54.74
CA LYS A 2 -9.53 -4.20 -53.67
C LYS A 2 -10.20 -4.89 -52.46
N LYS A 3 -10.91 -6.01 -52.66
CA LYS A 3 -11.59 -6.76 -51.58
C LYS A 3 -10.61 -7.38 -50.57
N ARG A 4 -9.44 -7.83 -51.05
CA ARG A 4 -8.39 -8.42 -50.21
C ARG A 4 -7.72 -7.33 -49.37
N THR A 5 -7.51 -6.15 -49.94
CA THR A 5 -6.98 -4.98 -49.21
C THR A 5 -7.93 -4.49 -48.11
N LEU A 6 -9.24 -4.50 -48.36
CA LEU A 6 -10.27 -4.17 -47.37
C LEU A 6 -10.31 -5.16 -46.18
N LEU A 7 -10.16 -6.46 -46.45
CA LEU A 7 -10.12 -7.48 -45.39
C LEU A 7 -8.87 -7.36 -44.50
N HIS A 8 -7.71 -7.01 -45.07
CA HIS A 8 -6.50 -6.78 -44.28
C HIS A 8 -6.58 -5.48 -43.46
N ALA A 9 -7.21 -4.43 -44.00
CA ALA A 9 -7.43 -3.17 -43.28
C ALA A 9 -8.37 -3.35 -42.07
N MET A 10 -9.43 -4.16 -42.21
CA MET A 10 -10.31 -4.49 -41.08
C MET A 10 -9.62 -5.35 -40.01
N ALA A 11 -8.76 -6.29 -40.41
CA ALA A 11 -8.02 -7.13 -39.47
C ALA A 11 -7.02 -6.31 -38.62
N LEU A 12 -6.34 -5.33 -39.23
CA LEU A 12 -5.42 -4.43 -38.52
C LEU A 12 -6.14 -3.49 -37.54
N LEU A 13 -7.35 -3.02 -37.90
CA LEU A 13 -8.16 -2.15 -37.04
C LEU A 13 -8.78 -2.90 -35.84
N ALA A 14 -9.05 -4.20 -36.00
CA ALA A 14 -9.54 -5.06 -34.92
C ALA A 14 -8.48 -5.33 -33.84
N THR A 15 -7.19 -5.39 -34.21
CA THR A 15 -6.09 -5.59 -33.25
C THR A 15 -5.76 -4.37 -32.40
N SER A 16 -6.09 -3.16 -32.83
CA SER A 16 -5.83 -1.92 -32.06
C SER A 16 -6.80 -1.69 -30.88
N LEU A 17 -7.92 -2.42 -30.81
CA LEU A 17 -8.96 -2.21 -29.79
C LEU A 17 -8.75 -3.03 -28.50
N VAL A 18 -7.75 -3.90 -28.43
CA VAL A 18 -7.54 -4.83 -27.30
C VAL A 18 -6.41 -4.38 -26.36
N VAL A 19 -5.73 -3.25 -26.65
CA VAL A 19 -4.76 -2.67 -25.72
C VAL A 19 -5.52 -1.87 -24.66
N ALA A 20 -6.14 -2.57 -23.71
CA ALA A 20 -6.54 -1.94 -22.46
C ALA A 20 -5.28 -1.42 -21.77
N PRO A 21 -5.27 -0.19 -21.23
CA PRO A 21 -4.14 0.28 -20.45
C PRO A 21 -3.97 -0.70 -19.29
N ALA A 22 -2.78 -1.31 -19.18
CA ALA A 22 -2.43 -2.05 -17.99
C ALA A 22 -2.48 -1.05 -16.82
N GLN A 23 -3.53 -1.13 -16.01
CA GLN A 23 -3.58 -0.40 -14.76
C GLN A 23 -2.44 -0.96 -13.91
N ALA A 24 -1.42 -0.15 -13.66
CA ALA A 24 -0.39 -0.50 -12.70
C ALA A 24 -1.10 -0.86 -11.40
N GLN A 25 -1.03 -2.12 -11.00
CA GLN A 25 -1.78 -2.62 -9.85
C GLN A 25 -1.12 -2.05 -8.60
N THR A 26 -1.71 -1.00 -8.03
CA THR A 26 -1.20 -0.38 -6.82
C THR A 26 -1.58 -1.21 -5.61
N THR A 27 -0.61 -1.57 -4.77
CA THR A 27 -0.86 -2.28 -3.52
C THR A 27 -1.32 -1.27 -2.46
N PRO A 28 -2.57 -1.35 -1.97
CA PRO A 28 -3.02 -0.48 -0.89
C PRO A 28 -2.34 -0.87 0.42
N ILE A 29 -1.90 0.12 1.20
CA ILE A 29 -1.28 -0.08 2.51
C ILE A 29 -1.88 0.91 3.50
N LYS A 30 -2.52 0.39 4.55
CA LYS A 30 -2.93 1.16 5.72
C LYS A 30 -1.80 1.17 6.73
N PHE A 31 -1.21 2.34 6.94
CA PHE A 31 -0.09 2.57 7.83
C PHE A 31 -0.53 3.30 9.10
N GLN A 32 -0.23 2.73 10.26
CA GLN A 32 -0.57 3.29 11.57
C GLN A 32 0.66 3.94 12.22
N LEU A 33 0.56 5.23 12.57
CA LEU A 33 1.57 5.85 13.43
C LEU A 33 1.38 5.45 14.90
N ASP A 34 2.44 5.57 15.68
CA ASP A 34 2.43 5.45 17.13
C ASP A 34 1.71 6.62 17.79
N TRP A 35 1.87 7.83 17.24
CA TRP A 35 1.36 9.06 17.82
C TRP A 35 0.74 10.01 16.78
N ARG A 36 0.35 11.20 17.24
CA ARG A 36 -0.19 12.28 16.43
C ARG A 36 0.84 12.72 15.37
N PHE A 37 0.39 13.47 14.38
CA PHE A 37 1.28 14.01 13.36
C PHE A 37 2.26 15.03 13.95
N GLU A 38 3.51 14.60 14.09
CA GLU A 38 4.63 15.38 14.60
C GLU A 38 5.86 15.20 13.69
N GLY A 39 6.96 15.89 14.00
CA GLY A 39 8.19 15.88 13.19
C GLY A 39 8.64 14.48 12.71
N PRO A 40 8.68 13.45 13.58
CA PRO A 40 9.07 12.09 13.18
C PRO A 40 8.18 11.47 12.09
N ALA A 41 6.89 11.82 12.04
CA ALA A 41 5.95 11.31 11.04
C ALA A 41 6.31 11.74 9.61
N ALA A 42 7.18 12.75 9.44
CA ALA A 42 7.64 13.21 8.14
C ALA A 42 8.29 12.10 7.31
N LEU A 43 8.91 11.09 7.96
CA LEU A 43 9.48 9.92 7.27
C LEU A 43 8.45 9.14 6.44
N PHE A 44 7.17 9.20 6.83
CA PHE A 44 6.07 8.51 6.16
C PHE A 44 5.16 9.47 5.39
N LEU A 45 4.92 10.67 5.91
CA LEU A 45 4.05 11.67 5.28
C LEU A 45 4.70 12.34 4.06
N LEU A 46 6.01 12.59 4.09
CA LEU A 46 6.69 13.24 2.98
C LEU A 46 6.71 12.37 1.70
N PRO A 47 7.00 11.06 1.77
CA PRO A 47 6.87 10.17 0.63
C PRO A 47 5.44 10.05 0.08
N VAL A 48 4.42 10.10 0.93
CA VAL A 48 3.00 10.18 0.50
C VAL A 48 2.78 11.47 -0.29
N ALA A 49 3.16 12.62 0.28
CA ALA A 49 2.96 13.92 -0.34
C ALA A 49 3.73 14.09 -1.67
N LYS A 50 4.93 13.53 -1.76
CA LYS A 50 5.77 13.56 -2.98
C LYS A 50 5.45 12.45 -3.99
N GLY A 51 4.52 11.55 -3.69
CA GLY A 51 4.15 10.44 -4.56
C GLY A 51 5.22 9.36 -4.71
N HIS A 52 6.20 9.29 -3.80
CA HIS A 52 7.26 8.28 -3.85
C HIS A 52 6.71 6.86 -3.66
N PHE A 53 5.70 6.68 -2.79
CA PHE A 53 5.03 5.40 -2.65
C PHE A 53 4.27 5.01 -3.92
N LYS A 54 3.57 5.96 -4.56
CA LYS A 54 2.88 5.71 -5.83
C LYS A 54 3.85 5.33 -6.94
N ALA A 55 5.02 5.97 -7.00
CA ALA A 55 6.09 5.61 -7.93
C ALA A 55 6.64 4.19 -7.70
N ALA A 56 6.56 3.69 -6.46
CA ALA A 56 6.88 2.32 -6.09
C ALA A 56 5.71 1.33 -6.25
N GLY A 57 4.56 1.77 -6.80
CA GLY A 57 3.36 0.93 -6.93
C GLY A 57 2.58 0.72 -5.64
N LEU A 58 2.76 1.58 -4.63
CA LEU A 58 2.07 1.50 -3.34
C LEU A 58 1.08 2.67 -3.18
N ASP A 59 -0.12 2.36 -2.71
CA ASP A 59 -1.14 3.35 -2.31
C ASP A 59 -1.22 3.40 -0.78
N VAL A 60 -0.30 4.17 -0.19
CA VAL A 60 -0.11 4.24 1.26
C VAL A 60 -1.01 5.33 1.86
N THR A 61 -1.87 4.94 2.80
CA THR A 61 -2.60 5.86 3.68
C THR A 61 -1.97 5.83 5.07
N VAL A 62 -1.61 7.00 5.60
CA VAL A 62 -0.98 7.13 6.93
C VAL A 62 -1.98 7.76 7.90
N ASP A 63 -2.34 7.01 8.94
CA ASP A 63 -3.23 7.48 9.99
C ASP A 63 -2.48 7.82 11.28
N ALA A 64 -2.96 8.84 11.99
CA ALA A 64 -2.44 9.22 13.29
C ALA A 64 -2.67 8.13 14.34
N GLY A 65 -1.73 8.05 15.28
CA GLY A 65 -1.77 7.19 16.44
C GLY A 65 -2.22 7.87 17.72
N ASN A 66 -2.39 7.03 18.74
CA ASN A 66 -2.77 7.46 20.08
C ASN A 66 -2.00 6.67 21.17
N GLY A 67 -0.84 6.11 20.80
CA GLY A 67 0.10 5.34 21.61
C GLY A 67 0.67 4.13 20.86
N SER A 68 1.95 3.81 21.10
CA SER A 68 2.65 2.65 20.48
C SER A 68 1.96 1.32 20.75
N GLY A 69 1.45 1.08 21.97
CA GLY A 69 0.71 -0.15 22.28
C GLY A 69 -0.55 -0.31 21.42
N GLY A 70 -1.25 0.79 21.14
CA GLY A 70 -2.40 0.80 20.23
C GLY A 70 -2.00 0.55 18.78
N ALA A 71 -0.87 1.09 18.33
CA ALA A 71 -0.34 0.84 16.98
C ALA A 71 0.02 -0.64 16.78
N VAL A 72 0.72 -1.25 17.76
CA VAL A 72 1.06 -2.69 17.73
C VAL A 72 -0.20 -3.54 17.67
N GLN A 73 -1.19 -3.29 18.54
CA GLN A 73 -2.44 -4.06 18.56
C GLN A 73 -3.20 -3.98 17.23
N ARG A 74 -3.23 -2.82 16.57
CA ARG A 74 -3.93 -2.61 15.29
C ARG A 74 -3.27 -3.33 14.12
N VAL A 75 -1.94 -3.46 14.13
CA VAL A 75 -1.22 -4.25 13.13
C VAL A 75 -1.43 -5.74 13.39
N ALA A 76 -1.28 -6.16 14.66
CA ALA A 76 -1.48 -7.55 15.07
C ALA A 76 -2.91 -8.05 14.80
N SER A 77 -3.93 -7.20 14.98
CA SER A 77 -5.33 -7.57 14.74
C SER A 77 -5.72 -7.68 13.27
N GLY A 78 -4.89 -7.21 12.34
CA GLY A 78 -5.28 -7.13 10.93
C GLY A 78 -5.90 -5.80 10.51
N THR A 79 -6.20 -4.88 11.44
CA THR A 79 -6.89 -3.63 11.11
C THR A 79 -6.03 -2.66 10.28
N TYR A 80 -4.71 -2.74 10.48
CA TYR A 80 -3.68 -2.06 9.69
C TYR A 80 -2.67 -3.06 9.15
N ASP A 81 -2.07 -2.71 8.01
CA ASP A 81 -1.11 -3.55 7.32
C ASP A 81 0.28 -3.39 7.94
N MET A 82 0.65 -2.15 8.27
CA MET A 82 1.94 -1.80 8.84
C MET A 82 1.79 -0.68 9.87
N GLY A 83 2.79 -0.51 10.72
CA GLY A 83 2.82 0.61 11.64
C GLY A 83 4.21 0.96 12.16
N PHE A 84 4.33 2.18 12.67
CA PHE A 84 5.50 2.66 13.40
C PHE A 84 5.17 2.62 14.89
N ALA A 85 6.03 2.01 15.70
CA ALA A 85 5.80 1.82 17.13
C ALA A 85 7.13 1.75 17.89
N ASP A 86 7.07 2.07 19.17
CA ASP A 86 8.18 1.86 20.11
C ASP A 86 8.50 0.36 20.29
N LEU A 87 9.79 0.05 20.44
CA LEU A 87 10.27 -1.32 20.58
C LEU A 87 9.85 -1.95 21.92
N ALA A 88 9.86 -1.18 23.02
CA ALA A 88 9.44 -1.71 24.31
C ALA A 88 7.96 -2.09 24.31
N ALA A 89 7.11 -1.29 23.64
CA ALA A 89 5.70 -1.63 23.43
C ALA A 89 5.52 -2.93 22.61
N LEU A 90 6.36 -3.16 21.59
CA LEU A 90 6.34 -4.40 20.81
C LEU A 90 6.80 -5.61 21.64
N MET A 91 7.82 -5.43 22.48
CA MET A 91 8.30 -6.46 23.41
C MET A 91 7.22 -6.81 24.44
N GLU A 92 6.58 -5.81 25.04
CA GLU A 92 5.49 -5.99 26.00
C GLU A 92 4.31 -6.73 25.36
N PHE A 93 3.96 -6.39 24.11
CA PHE A 93 2.91 -7.10 23.38
C PHE A 93 3.24 -8.59 23.23
N HIS A 94 4.45 -8.94 22.77
CA HIS A 94 4.83 -10.35 22.58
C HIS A 94 4.96 -11.10 23.91
N ALA A 95 5.46 -10.45 24.96
CA ALA A 95 5.54 -11.05 26.29
C ALA A 95 4.14 -11.42 26.83
N ASN A 96 3.14 -10.59 26.56
CA ASN A 96 1.76 -10.81 26.99
C ASN A 96 0.94 -11.66 26.00
N ASN A 97 1.41 -11.85 24.78
CA ASN A 97 0.73 -12.59 23.72
C ASN A 97 1.72 -13.55 23.03
N PRO A 98 2.20 -14.59 23.74
CA PRO A 98 3.28 -15.47 23.23
C PRO A 98 2.87 -16.26 21.97
N ASP A 99 1.56 -16.49 21.78
CA ASP A 99 1.01 -17.19 20.62
C ASP A 99 0.54 -16.25 19.50
N ALA A 100 0.79 -14.94 19.63
CA ALA A 100 0.44 -13.99 18.58
C ALA A 100 1.18 -14.35 17.28
N GLN A 101 0.41 -14.48 16.19
CA GLN A 101 1.00 -14.72 14.90
C GLN A 101 1.71 -13.48 14.40
N ASN A 102 2.99 -13.63 14.06
CA ASN A 102 3.70 -12.64 13.27
C ASN A 102 3.06 -12.62 11.88
N LYS A 103 2.52 -11.46 11.49
CA LYS A 103 2.23 -11.22 10.08
C LYS A 103 3.56 -11.30 9.30
N PRO A 104 3.58 -11.93 8.11
CA PRO A 104 4.74 -11.89 7.23
C PRO A 104 5.05 -10.47 6.74
#